data_AF-A0A3B1D9D3-F1
#
_entry.id   AF-A0A3B1D9D3-F1
#
_cell.length_a   1.000
_cell.length_b   1.000
_cell.length_c   1.000
_cell.angle_alpha   90.00
_cell.angle_beta   90.00
_cell.angle_gamma   90.00
#
_symmetry.space_group_name_H-M   'P 1'
#
loop_
_entity.id
_entity.type
_entity.pdbx_description
1 polymer ?
#
loop_
_entity_poly.entity_id
_entity_poly.type
_entity_poly.pdbx_seq_one_letter_code
_entity_poly.pdbx_strand_id
1 'polypeptide(L)'
;MEAGDDCAPGACNGGTPMKLARRHHGLTGMARGSLPMTPMIDIVFLLLIFFLVTVSASAPESDLASTLSPQSERQGAAADFQPQIISVERAGDTVLYRLGSHQLSSRKELARLLRELPKASGVVVKVSNNVPVEAAVGVLQTCKDAGFTKVSYVPAS
;
A
#
# COMPACT_ATOMS: atom_id res chain seq x y z
N MET A 1 80.52 14.27 38.23
CA MET A 1 81.12 13.64 39.42
C MET A 1 80.00 12.84 40.07
N GLU A 2 79.76 11.65 39.54
CA GLU A 2 78.91 10.62 40.16
C GLU A 2 79.67 9.99 41.32
N ALA A 3 78.93 9.56 42.34
CA ALA A 3 79.17 8.42 43.24
C ALA A 3 78.85 8.76 44.69
N GLY A 4 77.89 8.02 45.24
CA GLY A 4 77.52 8.03 46.65
C GLY A 4 76.51 6.91 46.92
N ASP A 5 76.86 5.71 46.47
CA ASP A 5 76.21 4.43 46.76
C ASP A 5 76.64 4.02 48.18
N ASP A 6 75.70 3.91 49.12
CA ASP A 6 75.91 3.23 50.39
C ASP A 6 74.77 2.23 50.58
N CYS A 7 75.15 0.96 50.53
CA CYS A 7 74.28 -0.20 50.57
C CYS A 7 74.63 -1.02 51.82
N ALA A 8 73.58 -1.49 52.53
CA ALA A 8 73.45 -2.79 53.23
C ALA A 8 72.83 -2.67 54.66
N PRO A 9 72.39 -3.78 55.30
CA PRO A 9 71.50 -4.83 54.81
C PRO A 9 70.43 -5.27 55.87
N GLY A 10 69.41 -6.00 55.41
CA GLY A 10 68.90 -7.17 56.15
C GLY A 10 67.60 -7.04 56.95
N ALA A 11 66.52 -7.64 56.44
CA ALA A 11 65.78 -8.69 57.14
C ALA A 11 64.67 -9.25 56.23
N CYS A 12 64.69 -10.57 56.06
CA CYS A 12 63.80 -11.34 55.19
C CYS A 12 62.49 -11.75 55.88
N ASN A 13 61.47 -11.93 55.04
CA ASN A 13 60.37 -12.89 55.10
C ASN A 13 59.21 -12.70 56.08
N GLY A 14 58.02 -12.63 55.48
CA GLY A 14 56.73 -12.82 56.15
C GLY A 14 55.58 -12.76 55.16
N GLY A 15 55.49 -13.73 54.26
CA GLY A 15 54.42 -13.82 53.28
C GLY A 15 53.03 -13.93 53.92
N THR A 16 52.07 -13.21 53.36
CA THR A 16 50.63 -13.47 53.51
C THR A 16 49.92 -13.22 52.17
N PRO A 17 48.83 -13.95 51.89
CA PRO A 17 48.50 -14.38 50.53
C PRO A 17 47.95 -13.25 49.66
N MET A 18 48.37 -13.24 48.39
CA MET A 18 47.67 -12.56 47.31
C MET A 18 46.23 -13.11 47.24
N LYS A 19 45.28 -12.39 47.84
CA LYS A 19 43.86 -12.56 47.53
C LYS A 19 43.68 -12.13 46.08
N LEU A 20 43.52 -13.11 45.19
CA LEU A 20 43.09 -12.90 43.82
C LEU A 20 41.68 -12.32 43.85
N ALA A 21 41.58 -10.99 43.89
CA ALA A 21 40.32 -10.30 43.70
C ALA A 21 39.87 -10.56 42.26
N ARG A 22 38.86 -11.43 42.13
CA ARG A 22 38.17 -11.68 40.88
C ARG A 22 37.73 -10.36 40.27
N ARG A 23 38.02 -10.23 38.98
CA ARG A 23 37.51 -9.17 38.10
C ARG A 23 36.03 -8.94 38.36
N HIS A 24 35.70 -7.74 38.81
CA HIS A 24 34.44 -7.13 38.41
C HIS A 24 34.83 -5.97 37.51
N HIS A 25 34.86 -6.24 36.21
CA HIS A 25 34.98 -5.21 35.18
C HIS A 25 33.67 -4.42 35.21
N GLY A 26 33.59 -3.50 36.18
CA GLY A 26 32.48 -2.59 36.35
C GLY A 26 32.36 -1.75 35.10
N LEU A 27 31.21 -1.87 34.45
CA LEU A 27 30.69 -0.93 33.47
C LEU A 27 30.48 0.43 34.16
N THR A 28 31.55 1.17 34.39
CA THR A 28 31.48 2.54 34.94
C THR A 28 32.48 3.42 34.22
N GLY A 29 32.21 3.56 32.92
CA GLY A 29 32.82 4.53 32.03
C GLY A 29 31.78 5.11 31.08
N MET A 30 30.54 5.34 31.54
CA MET A 30 29.62 6.23 30.83
C MET A 30 30.16 7.65 31.01
N ALA A 31 31.00 8.07 30.08
CA ALA A 31 31.29 9.47 29.85
C ALA A 31 29.95 10.22 29.74
N ARG A 32 29.68 11.06 30.74
CA ARG A 32 28.65 12.09 30.66
C ARG A 32 29.05 13.04 29.54
N GLY A 33 28.45 12.90 28.37
CA GLY A 33 28.68 13.82 27.26
C GLY A 33 28.64 13.25 25.83
N SER A 34 28.21 12.02 25.63
CA SER A 34 27.88 11.53 24.29
C SER A 34 26.89 10.39 24.42
N LEU A 35 25.59 10.71 24.32
CA LEU A 35 24.63 9.69 23.91
C LEU A 35 25.16 9.19 22.57
N PRO A 36 25.44 7.88 22.39
CA PRO A 36 25.81 7.40 21.07
C PRO A 36 24.60 7.65 20.19
N MET A 37 24.63 8.72 19.40
CA MET A 37 23.56 9.08 18.47
C MET A 37 23.56 8.12 17.27
N THR A 38 24.70 7.46 17.02
CA THR A 38 24.92 6.45 15.98
C THR A 38 23.88 5.31 15.99
N PRO A 39 23.58 4.64 17.13
CA PRO A 39 22.51 3.63 17.19
C PRO A 39 21.10 4.20 17.00
N MET A 40 20.85 5.49 17.27
CA MET A 40 19.53 6.09 17.01
C MET A 40 19.32 6.39 15.52
N ILE A 41 20.37 6.85 14.83
CA ILE A 41 20.34 7.12 13.38
C ILE A 41 20.12 5.82 12.61
N ASP A 42 20.76 4.72 13.03
CA ASP A 42 20.64 3.43 12.35
C ASP A 42 19.22 2.85 12.41
N ILE A 43 18.55 2.95 13.57
CA ILE A 43 17.15 2.51 13.72
C ILE A 43 16.23 3.33 12.81
N VAL A 44 16.40 4.65 12.74
CA VAL A 44 15.58 5.49 11.85
C VAL A 44 15.86 5.18 10.38
N PHE A 45 17.12 4.94 10.00
CA PHE A 45 17.48 4.56 8.63
C PHE A 45 16.88 3.22 8.23
N LEU A 46 16.93 2.23 9.12
CA LEU A 46 16.31 0.92 8.91
C LEU A 46 14.79 1.02 8.78
N LEU A 47 14.14 1.88 9.58
CA LEU A 47 12.71 2.15 9.47
C LEU A 47 12.35 2.82 8.14
N LEU A 48 13.14 3.78 7.65
CA LEU A 48 12.90 4.44 6.36
C LEU A 48 13.02 3.46 5.18
N ILE A 49 14.03 2.59 5.17
CA ILE A 49 14.17 1.54 4.14
C ILE A 49 13.02 0.54 4.24
N PHE A 50 12.66 0.11 5.45
CA PHE A 50 11.53 -0.78 5.66
C PHE A 50 10.23 -0.18 5.11
N PHE A 51 9.93 1.08 5.39
CA PHE A 51 8.77 1.76 4.83
C PHE A 51 8.86 1.89 3.32
N LEU A 52 10.01 2.28 2.77
CA LEU A 52 10.19 2.42 1.32
C LEU A 52 9.92 1.09 0.58
N VAL A 53 10.47 -0.01 1.10
CA VAL A 53 10.29 -1.35 0.52
C VAL A 53 8.85 -1.85 0.73
N THR A 54 8.29 -1.69 1.92
CA THR A 54 6.94 -2.18 2.25
C THR A 54 5.82 -1.38 1.57
N VAL A 55 5.99 -0.07 1.37
CA VAL A 55 5.02 0.78 0.65
C VAL A 55 4.86 0.32 -0.80
N SER A 56 5.93 -0.19 -1.44
CA SER A 56 5.83 -0.77 -2.79
C SER A 56 5.11 -2.12 -2.84
N ALA A 57 4.91 -2.79 -1.70
CA ALA A 57 4.18 -4.05 -1.61
C ALA A 57 2.67 -3.84 -1.36
N SER A 58 2.23 -2.62 -1.03
CA SER A 58 0.80 -2.27 -1.01
C SER A 58 0.45 -1.66 -2.36
N ALA A 59 -0.10 -2.49 -3.25
CA ALA A 59 -0.77 -1.96 -4.43
C ALA A 59 -1.79 -0.90 -3.97
N PRO A 60 -1.95 0.22 -4.70
CA PRO A 60 -3.06 1.13 -4.46
C PRO A 60 -4.34 0.36 -4.78
N GLU A 61 -4.99 -0.17 -3.74
CA GLU A 61 -6.36 -0.70 -3.79
C GLU A 61 -7.31 0.48 -4.04
N SER A 62 -7.35 0.95 -5.29
CA SER A 62 -8.29 1.97 -5.77
C SER A 62 -9.74 1.47 -5.84
N ASP A 63 -10.06 0.32 -5.25
CA ASP A 63 -11.34 -0.40 -5.42
C ASP A 63 -12.15 -0.53 -4.12
N LEU A 64 -11.91 0.35 -3.13
CA LEU A 64 -12.68 0.39 -1.88
C LEU A 64 -13.41 1.73 -1.66
N ALA A 65 -14.03 2.25 -2.72
CA ALA A 65 -15.08 3.26 -2.61
C ALA A 65 -16.41 2.76 -3.21
N SER A 66 -16.68 1.44 -3.12
CA SER A 66 -18.02 0.90 -3.37
C SER A 66 -18.88 0.99 -2.10
N THR A 67 -19.12 2.20 -1.58
CA THR A 67 -20.21 2.46 -0.60
C THR A 67 -20.63 3.92 -0.46
N LEU A 68 -19.99 4.90 -1.10
CA LEU A 68 -20.40 6.31 -0.95
C LEU A 68 -20.97 6.86 -2.27
N SER A 69 -22.29 6.91 -2.32
CA SER A 69 -23.09 7.74 -3.22
C SER A 69 -22.63 9.21 -3.22
N PRO A 70 -22.99 10.00 -4.24
CA PRO A 70 -22.09 10.94 -4.87
C PRO A 70 -22.07 12.28 -4.14
N GLN A 71 -20.89 12.73 -3.74
CA GLN A 71 -20.63 14.16 -3.65
C GLN A 71 -19.32 14.48 -4.35
N SER A 72 -19.50 15.20 -5.46
CA SER A 72 -18.49 15.85 -6.26
C SER A 72 -17.48 16.59 -5.38
N GLU A 73 -16.30 16.02 -5.17
CA GLU A 73 -15.11 16.80 -4.88
C GLU A 73 -14.06 16.51 -5.95
N ARG A 74 -13.84 17.55 -6.76
CA ARG A 74 -12.82 17.63 -7.79
C ARG A 74 -11.45 17.41 -7.15
N GLN A 75 -10.91 16.20 -7.24
CA GLN A 75 -9.51 15.93 -6.95
C GLN A 75 -8.78 15.65 -8.25
N GLY A 76 -7.94 16.61 -8.62
CA GLY A 76 -6.73 16.42 -9.44
C GLY A 76 -6.97 15.96 -10.88
N ALA A 77 -6.53 16.78 -11.83
CA ALA A 77 -6.37 16.40 -13.22
C ALA A 77 -5.28 15.31 -13.38
N ALA A 78 -5.53 14.10 -12.88
CA ALA A 78 -5.07 12.89 -13.54
C ALA A 78 -6.03 12.71 -14.70
N ALA A 79 -5.53 12.59 -15.93
CA ALA A 79 -6.37 12.37 -17.12
C ALA A 79 -7.49 11.39 -16.77
N ASP A 80 -8.74 11.87 -16.81
CA ASP A 80 -9.94 11.21 -16.29
C ASP A 80 -10.17 9.86 -16.98
N PHE A 81 -9.45 8.82 -16.57
CA PHE A 81 -9.76 7.43 -16.89
C PHE A 81 -10.87 6.94 -15.95
N GLN A 82 -11.96 7.70 -15.87
CA GLN A 82 -13.14 7.25 -15.16
C GLN A 82 -13.76 6.10 -15.97
N PRO A 83 -13.97 4.93 -15.36
CA PRO A 83 -14.55 3.80 -16.06
C PRO A 83 -15.97 4.12 -16.49
N GLN A 84 -16.35 3.67 -17.67
CA GLN A 84 -17.70 3.89 -18.17
C GLN A 84 -18.69 3.00 -17.42
N ILE A 85 -19.72 3.60 -16.83
CA ILE A 85 -20.72 2.87 -16.04
C ILE A 85 -21.94 2.60 -16.92
N ILE A 86 -22.25 1.31 -17.10
CA ILE A 86 -23.47 0.85 -17.75
C ILE A 86 -24.40 0.31 -16.67
N SER A 87 -25.55 0.93 -16.46
CA SER A 87 -26.61 0.37 -15.62
C SER A 87 -27.59 -0.43 -16.46
N VAL A 88 -27.91 -1.63 -16.02
CA VAL A 88 -28.88 -2.54 -16.62
C VAL A 88 -30.03 -2.70 -15.64
N GLU A 89 -31.20 -2.24 -16.04
CA GLU A 89 -32.42 -2.23 -15.25
C GLU A 89 -33.52 -2.97 -16.00
N ARG A 90 -34.45 -3.57 -15.27
CA ARG A 90 -35.64 -4.19 -15.87
C ARG A 90 -36.84 -3.27 -15.64
N ALA A 91 -37.50 -2.87 -16.71
CA ALA A 91 -38.75 -2.13 -16.69
C ALA A 91 -39.86 -3.01 -17.28
N GLY A 92 -40.60 -3.68 -16.39
CA GLY A 92 -41.63 -4.65 -16.78
C GLY A 92 -41.05 -5.83 -17.56
N ASP A 93 -41.48 -5.98 -18.81
CA ASP A 93 -41.01 -7.05 -19.71
C ASP A 93 -39.78 -6.67 -20.54
N THR A 94 -39.35 -5.41 -20.45
CA THR A 94 -38.21 -4.89 -21.22
C THR A 94 -36.99 -4.61 -20.35
N VAL A 95 -35.80 -4.80 -20.92
CA VAL A 95 -34.53 -4.43 -20.30
C VAL A 95 -34.12 -3.05 -20.81
N LEU A 96 -33.80 -2.15 -19.88
CA LEU A 96 -33.29 -0.82 -20.16
C LEU A 96 -31.80 -0.77 -19.84
N TYR A 97 -31.04 -0.16 -20.74
CA TYR A 97 -29.62 0.09 -20.58
C TYR A 97 -29.41 1.59 -20.40
N ARG A 98 -28.58 1.98 -19.44
CA ARG A 98 -28.24 3.38 -19.18
C ARG A 98 -26.73 3.53 -19.21
N LEU A 99 -26.24 4.40 -20.08
CA LEU A 99 -24.83 4.78 -20.17
C LEU A 99 -24.74 6.27 -19.88
N GLY A 100 -24.33 6.64 -18.67
CA GLY A 100 -24.37 8.03 -18.21
C GLY A 100 -25.78 8.62 -18.29
N SER A 101 -25.96 9.64 -19.13
CA SER A 101 -27.25 10.30 -19.40
C SER A 101 -28.07 9.64 -20.52
N HIS A 102 -27.49 8.71 -21.29
CA HIS A 102 -28.17 8.06 -22.40
C HIS A 102 -28.93 6.83 -21.92
N GLN A 103 -30.25 6.81 -22.14
CA GLN A 103 -31.09 5.65 -21.90
C GLN A 103 -31.40 4.97 -23.23
N LEU A 104 -31.19 3.66 -23.28
CA LEU A 104 -31.22 2.84 -24.48
C LEU A 104 -32.12 1.63 -24.19
N SER A 105 -33.07 1.37 -25.07
CA SER A 105 -33.94 0.19 -24.99
C SER A 105 -33.41 -0.97 -25.83
N SER A 106 -32.37 -0.75 -26.64
CA SER A 106 -31.82 -1.73 -27.57
C SER A 106 -30.34 -2.01 -27.34
N ARG A 107 -29.99 -3.30 -27.27
CA ARG A 107 -28.60 -3.76 -27.18
C ARG A 107 -27.77 -3.37 -28.41
N LYS A 108 -28.39 -3.23 -29.59
CA LYS A 108 -27.68 -2.81 -30.82
C LYS A 108 -27.21 -1.36 -30.73
N GLU A 109 -28.00 -0.49 -30.10
CA GLU A 109 -27.64 0.92 -29.90
C GLU A 109 -26.54 1.04 -28.86
N LEU A 110 -26.64 0.27 -27.76
CA LEU A 110 -25.57 0.13 -26.78
C LEU A 110 -24.25 -0.29 -27.46
N ALA A 111 -24.27 -1.30 -28.32
CA ALA A 111 -23.09 -1.77 -29.03
C ALA A 111 -22.44 -0.70 -29.93
N ARG A 112 -23.25 0.20 -30.54
CA ARG A 112 -22.73 1.30 -31.37
C ARG A 112 -22.03 2.34 -30.50
N LEU A 113 -22.68 2.78 -29.43
CA LEU A 113 -22.10 3.75 -28.50
C LEU A 113 -20.82 3.22 -27.85
N LEU A 114 -20.80 1.95 -27.44
CA LEU A 114 -19.61 1.34 -26.84
C LEU A 114 -18.39 1.32 -27.77
N ARG A 115 -18.58 1.33 -29.09
CA ARG A 115 -17.46 1.39 -30.06
C ARG A 115 -16.88 2.79 -30.20
N GLU A 116 -17.68 3.81 -29.95
CA GLU A 116 -17.28 5.23 -30.03
C GLU A 116 -16.56 5.70 -28.75
N LEU A 117 -16.72 4.96 -27.64
CA LEU A 117 -16.12 5.30 -26.36
C LEU A 117 -14.62 4.94 -26.27
N PRO A 118 -13.85 5.70 -25.46
CA PRO A 118 -12.46 5.37 -25.18
C PRO A 118 -12.35 4.06 -24.39
N LYS A 119 -11.65 3.08 -24.96
CA LYS A 119 -11.50 1.72 -24.39
C LYS A 119 -10.54 1.65 -23.21
N ALA A 120 -9.64 2.64 -23.10
CA ALA A 120 -8.57 2.66 -22.10
C ALA A 120 -9.09 2.82 -20.66
N SER A 121 -10.22 3.51 -20.46
CA SER A 121 -10.83 3.74 -19.15
C SER A 121 -11.50 2.49 -18.55
N GLY A 122 -11.77 1.47 -19.36
CA GLY A 122 -12.54 0.29 -18.95
C GLY A 122 -14.04 0.57 -18.78
N VAL A 123 -14.78 -0.49 -18.48
CA VAL A 123 -16.24 -0.45 -18.34
C VAL A 123 -16.70 -1.25 -17.13
N VAL A 124 -17.67 -0.69 -16.39
CA VAL A 124 -18.32 -1.31 -15.22
C VAL A 124 -19.78 -1.52 -15.56
N VAL A 125 -20.22 -2.77 -15.53
CA VAL A 125 -21.61 -3.16 -15.79
C VAL A 125 -22.32 -3.37 -14.45
N LYS A 126 -23.20 -2.42 -14.11
CA LYS A 126 -24.08 -2.47 -12.94
C LYS A 126 -25.40 -3.15 -13.33
N VAL A 127 -25.73 -4.28 -12.72
CA VAL A 127 -26.93 -5.04 -13.09
C VAL A 127 -27.88 -5.15 -11.91
N SER A 128 -29.12 -4.66 -12.08
CA SER A 128 -30.15 -4.78 -11.05
C SER A 128 -30.57 -6.24 -10.84
N ASN A 129 -30.89 -6.61 -9.60
CA ASN A 129 -31.30 -7.96 -9.21
C ASN A 129 -32.50 -8.53 -10.00
N ASN A 130 -33.34 -7.67 -10.58
CA ASN A 130 -34.53 -8.08 -11.34
C ASN A 130 -34.25 -8.44 -12.81
N VAL A 131 -33.01 -8.23 -13.28
CA VAL A 131 -32.61 -8.48 -14.67
C VAL A 131 -32.28 -9.95 -14.88
N PRO A 132 -32.78 -10.60 -15.95
CA PRO A 132 -32.40 -11.98 -16.26
C PRO A 132 -30.89 -12.09 -16.55
N VAL A 133 -30.26 -13.14 -16.04
CA VAL A 133 -28.82 -13.37 -16.19
C VAL A 133 -28.38 -13.37 -17.66
N GLU A 134 -29.21 -13.90 -18.56
CA GLU A 134 -28.95 -13.87 -20.00
C GLU A 134 -28.73 -12.44 -20.54
N ALA A 135 -29.54 -11.48 -20.10
CA ALA A 135 -29.39 -10.09 -20.50
C ALA A 135 -28.09 -9.47 -19.94
N ALA A 136 -27.74 -9.81 -18.70
CA ALA A 136 -26.49 -9.37 -18.08
C ALA A 136 -25.26 -9.90 -18.83
N VAL A 137 -25.24 -11.19 -19.13
CA VAL A 137 -24.17 -11.84 -19.91
C VAL A 137 -24.11 -11.26 -21.32
N GLY A 138 -25.27 -10.99 -21.95
CA GLY A 138 -25.34 -10.35 -23.25
C GLY A 138 -24.69 -8.96 -23.30
N VAL A 139 -24.84 -8.17 -22.23
CA VAL A 139 -24.17 -6.86 -22.10
C VAL A 139 -22.66 -7.03 -21.91
N LEU A 140 -22.24 -7.94 -21.04
CA LEU A 140 -20.82 -8.24 -20.83
C LEU A 140 -20.13 -8.68 -22.14
N GLN A 141 -20.79 -9.53 -22.93
CA GLN A 141 -20.29 -9.96 -24.22
C GLN A 141 -20.21 -8.79 -25.20
N THR A 142 -21.25 -7.94 -25.24
CA THR A 142 -21.26 -6.76 -26.10
C THR A 142 -20.10 -5.80 -25.77
N CYS A 143 -19.75 -5.66 -24.49
CA CYS A 143 -18.59 -4.87 -24.06
C CYS A 143 -17.28 -5.49 -24.54
N LYS A 144 -17.12 -6.81 -24.42
CA LYS A 144 -15.94 -7.53 -24.93
C LYS A 144 -15.83 -7.40 -26.46
N ASP A 145 -16.94 -7.56 -27.19
CA ASP A 145 -16.99 -7.44 -28.64
C ASP A 145 -16.69 -6.02 -29.13
N ALA A 146 -17.00 -4.99 -28.32
CA ALA A 146 -16.60 -3.61 -28.58
C ALA A 146 -15.09 -3.36 -28.37
N GLY A 147 -14.37 -4.30 -27.76
CA GLY A 147 -12.92 -4.28 -27.55
C GLY A 147 -12.48 -3.72 -26.20
N PHE A 148 -13.35 -3.70 -25.20
CA PHE A 148 -12.95 -3.37 -23.83
C PHE A 148 -12.12 -4.50 -23.24
N THR A 149 -10.90 -4.20 -22.79
CA THR A 149 -10.01 -5.15 -22.12
C THR A 149 -10.31 -5.27 -20.63
N LYS A 150 -10.80 -4.18 -20.01
CA LYS A 150 -11.19 -4.11 -18.61
C LYS A 150 -12.72 -4.03 -18.51
N VAL A 151 -13.34 -5.14 -18.12
CA VAL A 151 -14.80 -5.25 -17.92
C VAL A 151 -15.05 -5.76 -16.51
N SER A 152 -15.73 -4.97 -15.67
CA SER A 152 -16.13 -5.35 -14.32
C SER A 152 -17.64 -5.53 -14.22
N TYR A 153 -18.08 -6.47 -13.41
CA TYR A 153 -19.50 -6.74 -13.14
C TYR A 153 -19.82 -6.40 -11.68
N VAL A 154 -20.87 -5.61 -11.48
CA VAL A 154 -21.32 -5.20 -10.15
C VAL A 154 -22.83 -5.43 -10.03
N PRO A 155 -23.31 -6.21 -9.06
CA PRO A 155 -24.74 -6.30 -8.78
C PRO A 155 -25.23 -4.97 -8.17
N ALA A 156 -26.30 -4.42 -8.72
CA ALA A 156 -27.00 -3.28 -8.16
C ALA A 156 -28.15 -3.80 -7.29
N SER A 157 -28.03 -3.57 -5.98
CA SER A 157 -29.04 -3.92 -4.96
C SER A 157 -30.32 -3.13 -5.11
#